data_AF-T0LQH5-F1
#
_entry.id   AF-T0LQH5-F1
#
_cell.length_a   1.000
_cell.length_b   1.000
_cell.length_c   1.000
_cell.angle_alpha   90.00
_cell.angle_beta   90.00
_cell.angle_gamma   90.00
#
_symmetry.space_group_name_H-M   'P 1'
#
loop_
_entity.id
_entity.type
_entity.pdbx_description
1 polymer ?
#
loop_
_entity_poly.entity_id
_entity_poly.type
_entity_poly.pdbx_seq_one_letter_code
_entity_poly.pdbx_strand_id
1 'polypeptide(L)'
;MPYFLSPDAKDLLTRLLKKDPKKRLGANMPKDLQIMKGHRFFRKIDWKKLAAREVEPPIQPLITDPELAENFAPEFTDLSLSPVVTSKDHWSALSGKEDDPFGGFSYVASSSLLESHAFRFTTEV
;
A
#
# COMPACT_ATOMS: atom_id res chain seq x y z
N MET A 1 17.93 -6.19 -20.78
CA MET A 1 17.20 -5.10 -20.10
C MET A 1 16.95 -3.97 -21.09
N PRO A 2 15.84 -3.23 -20.98
CA PRO A 2 15.53 -2.14 -21.90
C PRO A 2 16.64 -1.09 -21.97
N TYR A 3 16.89 -0.56 -23.18
CA TYR A 3 18.04 0.33 -23.42
C TYR A 3 17.89 1.68 -22.73
N PHE A 4 16.67 2.21 -22.65
CA PHE A 4 16.31 3.52 -22.07
C PHE A 4 16.50 3.63 -20.54
N LEU A 5 16.72 2.51 -19.83
CA LEU A 5 16.96 2.55 -18.40
C LEU A 5 18.37 3.05 -18.08
N SER A 6 18.49 3.91 -17.06
CA SER A 6 19.77 4.38 -16.57
C SER A 6 20.63 3.22 -16.01
N PRO A 7 21.96 3.35 -15.97
CA PRO A 7 22.83 2.32 -15.40
C PRO A 7 22.50 1.99 -13.94
N ASP A 8 22.18 3.02 -13.14
CA ASP A 8 21.80 2.84 -11.74
C ASP A 8 20.45 2.08 -11.61
N ALA A 9 19.47 2.33 -12.50
CA ALA A 9 18.21 1.58 -12.50
C ALA A 9 18.42 0.11 -12.92
N LYS A 10 19.28 -0.12 -13.91
CA LYS A 10 19.65 -1.48 -14.36
C LYS A 10 20.32 -2.28 -13.25
N ASP A 11 21.27 -1.69 -12.52
CA ASP A 11 21.93 -2.36 -11.39
C ASP A 11 20.93 -2.75 -10.30
N LEU A 12 20.06 -1.80 -9.90
CA LEU A 12 19.05 -2.04 -8.88
C LEU A 12 18.13 -3.21 -9.24
N LEU A 13 17.56 -3.20 -10.46
CA LEU A 13 16.68 -4.25 -10.94
C LEU A 13 17.40 -5.62 -10.98
N THR A 14 18.66 -5.65 -11.41
CA THR A 14 19.45 -6.88 -11.46
C THR A 14 19.67 -7.51 -10.08
N ARG A 15 19.82 -6.67 -9.04
CA ARG A 15 20.03 -7.11 -7.66
C ARG A 15 18.72 -7.51 -6.97
N LEU A 16 17.62 -6.80 -7.25
CA LEU A 16 16.28 -7.13 -6.76
C LEU A 16 15.68 -8.38 -7.43
N LEU A 17 16.01 -8.64 -8.70
CA LEU A 17 15.44 -9.74 -9.48
C LEU A 17 16.41 -10.93 -9.63
N LYS A 18 17.33 -11.12 -8.67
CA LYS A 18 18.15 -12.34 -8.62
C LYS A 18 17.25 -13.58 -8.47
N LYS A 19 17.49 -14.55 -9.35
CA LYS A 19 16.79 -15.84 -9.38
C LYS A 19 16.95 -16.60 -8.06
N ASP A 20 18.17 -16.64 -7.54
CA ASP A 20 18.47 -17.19 -6.21
C ASP A 20 17.95 -16.23 -5.11
N PRO A 21 16.95 -16.63 -4.30
CA PRO A 21 16.40 -15.78 -3.25
C PRO A 21 17.44 -15.37 -2.21
N LYS A 22 18.42 -16.22 -1.89
CA LYS A 22 19.44 -15.93 -0.87
C LYS A 22 20.41 -14.81 -1.28
N LYS A 23 20.56 -14.62 -2.60
CA LYS A 23 21.42 -13.58 -3.20
C LYS A 23 20.65 -12.34 -3.63
N ARG A 24 19.33 -12.34 -3.44
CA ARG A 24 18.45 -11.22 -3.79
C ARG A 24 18.67 -10.08 -2.80
N LEU A 25 18.80 -8.87 -3.29
CA LEU A 25 18.84 -7.68 -2.43
C LEU A 25 17.56 -7.63 -1.60
N GLY A 26 17.69 -7.64 -0.28
CA GLY A 26 16.58 -7.68 0.68
C GLY A 26 16.40 -9.02 1.38
N ALA A 27 17.14 -10.06 0.99
CA ALA A 27 17.07 -11.37 1.63
C ALA A 27 17.73 -11.42 3.01
N ASN A 28 18.70 -10.54 3.27
CA ASN A 28 19.45 -10.51 4.53
C ASN A 28 19.15 -9.23 5.31
N MET A 29 17.91 -9.11 5.78
CA MET A 29 17.52 -8.01 6.67
C MET A 29 18.16 -8.16 8.06
N PRO A 30 18.56 -7.05 8.73
CA PRO A 30 18.40 -5.64 8.33
C PRO A 30 19.56 -5.08 7.48
N LYS A 31 20.63 -5.85 7.24
CA LYS A 31 21.82 -5.39 6.54
C LYS A 31 21.51 -4.87 5.13
N ASP A 32 20.68 -5.62 4.40
CA ASP A 32 20.31 -5.26 3.03
C ASP A 32 19.47 -3.98 2.94
N LEU A 33 18.77 -3.59 4.01
CA LEU A 33 18.02 -2.33 4.05
C LEU A 33 18.96 -1.12 3.90
N GLN A 34 20.12 -1.16 4.57
CA GLN A 34 21.12 -0.09 4.47
C GLN A 34 21.74 -0.04 3.07
N ILE A 35 22.01 -1.21 2.49
CA ILE A 35 22.52 -1.32 1.11
C ILE A 35 21.50 -0.76 0.11
N MET A 36 20.22 -1.05 0.30
CA MET A 36 19.14 -0.53 -0.54
C MET A 36 19.02 0.99 -0.39
N LYS A 37 18.97 1.51 0.84
CA LYS A 37 18.87 2.96 1.10
C LYS A 37 20.07 3.75 0.56
N GLY A 38 21.27 3.14 0.58
CA GLY A 38 22.51 3.72 0.05
C GLY A 38 22.75 3.52 -1.45
N HIS A 39 21.83 2.85 -2.16
CA HIS A 39 21.99 2.59 -3.59
C HIS A 39 21.93 3.90 -4.40
N ARG A 40 22.80 4.05 -5.42
CA ARG A 40 22.89 5.29 -6.23
C ARG A 40 21.58 5.70 -6.92
N PHE A 41 20.71 4.74 -7.21
CA PHE A 41 19.36 5.00 -7.72
C PHE A 41 18.56 5.91 -6.78
N PHE A 42 18.70 5.74 -5.45
CA PHE A 42 17.99 6.51 -4.44
C PHE A 42 18.80 7.71 -3.90
N ARG A 43 19.90 8.11 -4.57
CA ARG A 43 20.79 9.17 -4.05
C ARG A 43 20.13 10.53 -3.80
N LYS A 44 18.97 10.78 -4.43
CA LYS A 44 18.19 12.01 -4.27
C LYS A 44 17.11 11.91 -3.18
N ILE A 45 16.93 10.74 -2.57
CA ILE A 45 15.88 10.49 -1.58
C ILE A 45 16.44 10.75 -0.18
N ASP A 46 15.85 11.72 0.52
CA ASP A 46 15.97 11.82 1.96
C ASP A 46 14.93 10.90 2.62
N TRP A 47 15.41 9.77 3.15
CA TRP A 47 14.54 8.76 3.76
C TRP A 47 13.82 9.24 5.02
N LYS A 48 14.36 10.23 5.74
CA LYS A 48 13.70 10.79 6.93
C LYS A 48 12.55 11.69 6.51
N LYS A 49 12.79 12.61 5.57
CA LYS A 49 11.75 13.48 5.00
C LYS A 49 10.66 12.68 4.30
N LEU A 50 11.03 11.64 3.56
CA LEU A 50 10.07 10.76 2.92
C LEU A 50 9.15 10.08 3.94
N ALA A 51 9.72 9.55 5.04
CA ALA A 51 8.94 8.92 6.11
C ALA A 51 8.03 9.93 6.85
N ALA A 52 8.48 11.18 6.98
CA ALA A 52 7.70 12.29 7.53
C ALA A 52 6.67 12.89 6.55
N ARG A 53 6.57 12.36 5.32
CA ARG A 53 5.71 12.88 4.23
C ARG A 53 6.01 14.34 3.85
N GLU A 54 7.27 14.76 3.99
CA GLU A 54 7.75 16.11 3.65
C GLU A 54 8.30 16.22 2.22
N VAL A 55 8.30 15.11 1.47
CA VAL A 55 8.73 15.09 0.06
C VAL A 55 7.49 15.21 -0.81
N GLU A 56 7.49 16.18 -1.72
CA GLU A 56 6.41 16.36 -2.68
C GLU A 56 6.29 15.13 -3.61
N PRO A 57 5.09 14.55 -3.77
CA PRO A 57 4.91 13.42 -4.66
C PRO A 57 5.05 13.86 -6.13
N PRO A 58 5.68 13.06 -6.99
CA PRO A 58 5.86 13.41 -8.40
C PRO A 58 4.56 13.38 -9.22
N ILE A 59 3.52 12.74 -8.69
CA ILE A 59 2.19 12.67 -9.29
C ILE A 59 1.20 13.00 -8.17
N GLN A 60 0.44 14.08 -8.35
CA GLN A 60 -0.66 14.46 -7.48
C GLN A 60 -1.96 14.07 -8.21
N PRO A 61 -2.73 13.09 -7.71
CA PRO A 61 -3.98 12.72 -8.35
C PRO A 61 -4.97 13.88 -8.25
N LEU A 62 -5.65 14.17 -9.36
CA LEU A 62 -6.78 15.08 -9.34
C LEU A 62 -7.97 14.34 -8.69
N ILE A 63 -8.55 14.95 -7.66
CA ILE A 63 -9.77 14.49 -7.02
C ILE A 63 -10.73 15.67 -7.12
N THR A 64 -11.78 15.54 -7.91
CA THR A 64 -12.78 16.61 -8.06
C THR A 64 -13.83 16.52 -6.97
N ASP A 65 -14.20 15.28 -6.60
CA ASP A 65 -15.12 14.99 -5.53
C ASP A 65 -14.59 13.78 -4.71
N PRO A 66 -14.35 13.94 -3.40
CA PRO A 66 -13.88 12.84 -2.55
C PRO A 66 -14.86 11.66 -2.48
N GLU A 67 -16.15 11.87 -2.76
CA GLU A 67 -17.16 10.81 -2.76
C GLU A 67 -17.17 10.00 -4.07
N LEU A 68 -16.70 10.57 -5.18
CA LEU A 68 -16.87 9.98 -6.52
C LEU A 68 -15.88 8.85 -6.87
N ALA A 69 -15.02 8.42 -5.94
CA ALA A 69 -14.11 7.28 -6.14
C ALA A 69 -13.41 7.26 -7.53
N GLU A 70 -13.06 8.42 -8.07
CA GLU A 70 -12.70 8.61 -9.49
C GLU A 70 -11.41 7.89 -9.91
N ASN A 71 -10.57 7.54 -8.94
CA ASN A 71 -9.32 6.82 -9.14
C ASN A 71 -9.48 5.29 -8.99
N PHE A 72 -10.72 4.81 -8.84
CA PHE A 72 -11.07 3.38 -8.83
C PHE A 72 -11.61 2.97 -10.20
N ALA A 73 -11.51 1.67 -10.49
CA ALA A 73 -11.95 1.15 -11.77
C ALA A 73 -13.49 1.13 -11.86
N PRO A 74 -14.10 1.64 -12.95
CA PRO A 74 -15.56 1.78 -13.07
C PRO A 74 -16.32 0.47 -12.88
N GLU A 75 -15.73 -0.67 -13.25
CA GLU A 75 -16.33 -1.99 -13.07
C GLU A 75 -16.65 -2.34 -11.61
N PHE A 76 -16.08 -1.61 -10.64
CA PHE A 76 -16.39 -1.74 -9.22
C PHE A 76 -17.29 -0.61 -8.71
N THR A 77 -17.07 0.63 -9.13
CA THR A 77 -17.85 1.79 -8.65
C THR A 77 -19.27 1.81 -9.21
N ASP A 78 -19.48 1.24 -10.39
CA ASP A 78 -20.78 1.14 -11.04
C ASP A 78 -21.60 -0.06 -10.54
N LEU A 79 -20.97 -0.95 -9.75
CA LEU A 79 -21.71 -2.04 -9.12
C LEU A 79 -22.75 -1.44 -8.18
N SER A 80 -23.97 -1.97 -8.26
CA SER A 80 -25.00 -1.60 -7.30
C SER A 80 -24.47 -1.87 -5.90
N LEU A 81 -24.56 -0.86 -5.02
CA LEU A 81 -24.30 -1.00 -3.59
C LEU A 81 -25.30 -2.02 -3.03
N SER A 82 -24.96 -3.30 -3.10
CA SER A 82 -25.78 -4.33 -2.52
C SER A 82 -25.66 -4.21 -1.00
N PRO A 83 -26.74 -4.28 -0.22
CA PRO A 83 -26.64 -5.22 0.88
C PRO A 83 -26.46 -6.56 0.19
N VAL A 84 -25.32 -7.24 0.38
CA VAL A 84 -25.30 -8.67 0.07
C VAL A 84 -26.27 -9.27 1.08
N VAL A 85 -27.57 -9.32 0.73
CA VAL A 85 -28.46 -10.32 1.26
C VAL A 85 -27.93 -11.59 0.64
N THR A 86 -26.83 -12.11 1.22
CA THR A 86 -26.56 -13.52 1.11
C THR A 86 -27.87 -14.14 1.53
N SER A 87 -28.50 -14.87 0.62
CA SER A 87 -29.61 -15.74 0.94
C SER A 87 -29.31 -16.35 2.30
N LYS A 88 -30.20 -16.12 3.26
CA LYS A 88 -30.06 -16.47 4.69
C LYS A 88 -29.68 -17.94 4.93
N ASP A 89 -29.64 -18.73 3.86
CA ASP A 89 -29.54 -20.17 3.79
C ASP A 89 -28.12 -20.69 3.51
N HIS A 90 -27.16 -19.88 3.02
CA HIS A 90 -25.81 -20.38 2.70
C HIS A 90 -24.88 -20.46 3.92
N TRP A 91 -25.15 -19.70 4.98
CA TRP A 91 -24.35 -19.72 6.22
C TRP A 91 -24.81 -20.78 7.22
N SER A 92 -26.03 -21.32 7.08
CA SER A 92 -26.54 -22.42 7.92
C SER A 92 -25.71 -23.70 7.79
N ALA A 93 -25.00 -23.89 6.67
CA ALA A 93 -24.14 -25.05 6.42
C ALA A 93 -22.77 -24.97 7.14
N LEU A 94 -22.39 -23.82 7.70
CA LEU A 94 -21.11 -23.61 8.40
C LEU A 94 -21.23 -23.74 9.93
N SER A 95 -22.39 -24.13 10.45
CA SER A 95 -22.64 -24.35 11.88
C SER A 95 -21.99 -25.66 12.38
N GLY A 96 -20.67 -25.80 12.20
CA GLY A 96 -19.84 -26.66 13.04
C GLY A 96 -19.74 -26.06 14.44
N LYS A 97 -19.65 -26.92 15.47
CA LYS A 97 -19.65 -26.56 16.90
C LYS A 97 -18.39 -25.78 17.33
N GLU A 98 -18.23 -24.53 16.89
CA GLU A 98 -17.29 -23.59 17.49
C GLU A 98 -18.09 -22.45 18.13
N ASP A 99 -17.96 -22.33 19.47
CA ASP A 99 -18.47 -21.19 20.20
C ASP A 99 -17.60 -19.97 19.86
N ASP A 100 -18.13 -19.08 19.02
CA ASP A 100 -17.55 -17.78 18.65
C ASP A 100 -16.17 -17.79 17.95
N PRO A 101 -16.08 -18.26 16.68
CA PRO A 101 -14.83 -18.23 15.90
C PRO A 101 -14.33 -16.80 15.58
N PHE A 102 -15.11 -15.76 15.89
CA PHE A 102 -14.77 -14.35 15.63
C PHE A 102 -14.60 -13.53 16.92
N GLY A 103 -14.52 -14.20 18.08
CA GLY A 103 -14.27 -13.54 19.36
C GLY A 103 -12.98 -12.72 19.33
N GLY A 104 -13.08 -11.41 19.59
CA GLY A 104 -11.96 -10.48 19.52
C GLY A 104 -11.68 -9.86 18.13
N PHE A 105 -12.55 -10.07 17.14
CA PHE A 105 -12.44 -9.43 15.83
C PHE A 105 -12.62 -7.91 15.87
N SER A 106 -13.46 -7.41 16.79
CA SER A 106 -13.75 -6.00 16.93
C SER A 106 -12.52 -5.19 17.33
N TYR A 107 -12.19 -4.18 16.53
CA TYR A 107 -11.12 -3.23 16.78
C TYR A 107 -11.63 -1.80 16.73
N VAL A 108 -11.16 -0.97 17.67
CA VAL A 108 -11.37 0.48 17.66
C VAL A 108 -9.99 1.14 17.68
N ALA A 109 -9.70 1.94 16.65
CA ALA A 109 -8.45 2.69 16.60
C ALA A 109 -8.38 3.67 17.78
N SER A 110 -7.17 3.82 18.35
CA SER A 110 -6.92 4.88 19.33
C SER A 110 -7.11 6.25 18.67
N SER A 111 -7.66 7.21 19.42
CA SER A 111 -7.83 8.60 18.97
C SER A 111 -6.55 9.22 18.40
N SER A 112 -5.38 8.89 18.98
CA SER A 112 -4.07 9.34 18.50
C SER A 112 -3.73 8.89 17.07
N LEU A 113 -4.20 7.71 16.66
CA LEU A 113 -4.00 7.20 15.29
C LEU A 113 -4.89 7.94 14.29
N LEU A 114 -6.11 8.28 14.69
CA LEU A 114 -7.08 9.00 13.85
C LEU A 114 -6.64 10.45 13.60
N GLU A 115 -6.10 11.10 14.62
CA GLU A 115 -5.72 12.52 14.54
C GLU A 115 -4.39 12.74 13.81
N SER A 116 -3.45 11.80 13.91
CA SER A 116 -2.13 11.90 13.25
C SER A 116 -2.14 11.63 11.74
N HIS A 117 -3.21 11.05 11.20
CA HIS A 117 -3.33 10.65 9.80
C HIS A 117 -4.42 11.39 9.01
N ALA A 118 -5.07 12.40 9.59
CA ALA A 118 -6.04 13.22 8.88
C ALA A 118 -5.41 13.80 7.61
N PHE A 119 -5.99 13.45 6.45
CA PHE A 119 -5.56 13.90 5.14
C PHE A 119 -5.56 15.42 5.11
N ARG A 120 -4.37 16.03 5.02
CA ARG A 120 -4.23 17.45 4.71
C ARG A 120 -4.53 17.63 3.23
N PHE A 121 -5.81 17.64 2.86
CA PHE A 121 -6.20 18.19 1.56
C PHE A 121 -5.99 19.70 1.65
N THR A 122 -4.94 20.20 0.99
CA THR A 122 -4.79 21.63 0.76
C THR A 122 -5.78 22.00 -0.34
N THR A 123 -6.97 22.43 0.08
CA THR A 123 -7.88 23.16 -0.80
C THR A 123 -7.30 24.56 -0.95
N GLU A 124 -6.54 24.81 -2.01
CA GLU A 124 -6.34 26.19 -2.48
C GLU A 124 -7.52 26.57 -3.37
N VAL A 125 -8.05 27.76 -3.10
CA VAL A 125 -9.28 28.38 -3.63
C VAL A 125 -9.12 28.79 -5.08
#